data_AF-A0A9D1CQL0-F1
#
_entry.id   AF-A0A9D1CQL0-F1
#
_cell.length_a   1.000
_cell.length_b   1.000
_cell.length_c   1.000
_cell.angle_alpha   90.00
_cell.angle_beta   90.00
_cell.angle_gamma   90.00
#
_symmetry.space_group_name_H-M   'P 1'
#
loop_
_entity.id
_entity.type
_entity.pdbx_description
1 polymer ?
#
loop_
_entity_poly.entity_id
_entity_poly.type
_entity_poly.pdbx_seq_one_letter_code
_entity_poly.pdbx_strand_id
1 'polypeptide(L)'
;MKKRFARTLCLLLAACLLSALLPLGASAASRGNEPLYVCNLDRAGTDAFRTGSYFKARWIQVTATVPYGAQVRLRIVRDENRSAYDADDETAYDHTFENVADVAGAFVSPEIYLEYQKSATVPYRVELYVNGTLTRSEYVHRMLLEIKNKAFCVRGIRFRDIRPELTDEWLMFRPVDLFAADAHYGVQTFDLVASNMYLIGKLEIVRLDDRFMYTVTDIDTWNGGGFDKDAVPKDPYAPLILDHKIAMKDVSVCFYPTLDDVQRVGDMPRAFLPGVWYSVSADLGGDPTQLLYLSGTVSYDPNGLERSGDSYSSDYVQSLVRMMP
;
A
#
# COMPACT_ATOMS: atom_id res chain seq x y z
N MET A 1 24.46 19.72 -55.53
CA MET A 1 23.20 18.95 -55.34
C MET A 1 23.39 17.50 -54.85
N LYS A 2 24.50 16.78 -55.13
CA LYS A 2 24.69 15.38 -54.70
C LYS A 2 24.84 15.13 -53.18
N LYS A 3 25.32 16.10 -52.40
CA LYS A 3 25.52 15.91 -50.93
C LYS A 3 24.24 16.01 -50.07
N ARG A 4 23.15 16.62 -50.58
CA ARG A 4 21.88 16.73 -49.85
C ARG A 4 20.99 15.49 -50.01
N PHE A 5 21.15 14.74 -51.11
CA PHE A 5 20.41 13.51 -51.35
C PHE A 5 20.87 12.35 -50.45
N ALA A 6 22.17 12.23 -50.20
CA ALA A 6 22.73 11.17 -49.33
C ALA A 6 22.29 11.30 -47.86
N ARG A 7 22.17 12.53 -47.34
CA ARG A 7 21.72 12.77 -45.95
C ARG A 7 20.23 12.45 -45.75
N THR A 8 19.41 12.71 -46.75
CA THR A 8 17.97 12.44 -46.69
C THR A 8 17.68 10.93 -46.80
N LEU A 9 18.48 10.20 -47.58
CA LEU A 9 18.38 8.74 -47.70
C LEU A 9 18.85 8.01 -46.42
N CYS A 10 19.90 8.50 -45.74
CA CYS A 10 20.34 7.96 -44.45
C CYS A 10 19.32 8.20 -43.32
N LEU A 11 18.61 9.35 -43.33
CA LEU A 11 17.55 9.64 -42.35
C LEU A 11 16.30 8.76 -42.55
N LEU A 12 15.95 8.43 -43.79
CA LEU A 12 14.85 7.51 -44.11
C LEU A 12 15.20 6.05 -43.79
N LEU A 13 16.44 5.62 -44.04
CA LEU A 13 16.91 4.28 -43.64
C LEU A 13 17.03 4.13 -42.11
N ALA A 14 17.44 5.17 -41.39
CA ALA A 14 17.45 5.19 -39.92
C ALA A 14 16.04 5.20 -39.32
N ALA A 15 15.07 5.87 -39.96
CA ALA A 15 13.67 5.84 -39.54
C ALA A 15 13.02 4.46 -39.78
N CYS A 16 13.33 3.79 -40.89
CA CYS A 16 12.84 2.42 -41.15
C CYS A 16 13.49 1.35 -40.25
N LEU A 17 14.75 1.55 -39.81
CA LEU A 17 15.41 0.68 -38.84
C LEU A 17 14.92 0.92 -37.40
N LEU A 18 14.44 2.12 -37.06
CA LEU A 18 13.80 2.38 -35.76
C LEU A 18 12.36 1.84 -35.68
N SER A 19 11.62 1.77 -36.79
CA SER A 19 10.29 1.14 -36.83
C SER A 19 10.32 -0.40 -36.82
N ALA A 20 11.50 -1.00 -37.01
CA ALA A 20 11.72 -2.44 -36.85
C ALA A 20 12.08 -2.86 -35.41
N LEU A 21 12.10 -1.90 -34.46
CA LEU A 21 12.20 -2.12 -33.01
C LEU A 21 10.84 -2.01 -32.31
N LEU A 22 9.74 -2.33 -33.02
CA LEU A 22 8.54 -2.79 -32.32
C LEU A 22 8.87 -4.14 -31.69
N PRO A 23 8.68 -4.34 -30.38
CA PRO A 23 8.86 -5.66 -29.80
C PRO A 23 7.75 -6.57 -30.32
N LEU A 24 8.04 -7.30 -31.40
CA LEU A 24 7.41 -8.56 -31.72
C LEU A 24 7.59 -9.49 -30.53
N GLY A 25 6.47 -9.77 -29.85
CA GLY A 25 6.37 -10.79 -28.82
C GLY A 25 7.03 -10.41 -27.49
N ALA A 26 6.27 -9.78 -26.60
CA ALA A 26 6.53 -9.88 -25.17
C ALA A 26 6.28 -11.34 -24.74
N SER A 27 7.23 -12.22 -25.02
CA SER A 27 7.25 -13.59 -24.54
C SER A 27 7.99 -13.62 -23.19
N ALA A 28 7.28 -14.01 -22.14
CA ALA A 28 7.75 -14.55 -20.85
C ALA A 28 8.86 -13.83 -20.04
N ALA A 29 9.44 -12.72 -20.49
CA ALA A 29 10.67 -12.15 -19.92
C ALA A 29 10.48 -10.89 -19.04
N SER A 30 9.29 -10.30 -18.95
CA SER A 30 9.07 -9.04 -18.21
C SER A 30 8.75 -9.20 -16.72
N ARG A 31 8.21 -10.35 -16.30
CA ARG A 31 7.69 -10.57 -14.94
C ARG A 31 8.76 -10.97 -13.91
N GLY A 32 9.86 -11.59 -14.35
CA GLY A 32 10.85 -12.17 -13.43
C GLY A 32 10.22 -13.19 -12.47
N ASN A 33 10.46 -13.03 -11.16
CA ASN A 33 9.93 -13.90 -10.10
C ASN A 33 8.59 -13.42 -9.52
N GLU A 34 7.99 -12.37 -10.06
CA GLU A 34 6.71 -11.86 -9.53
C GLU A 34 5.58 -12.87 -9.77
N PRO A 35 4.60 -12.99 -8.86
CA PRO A 35 3.49 -13.91 -9.06
C PRO A 35 2.65 -13.55 -10.30
N LEU A 36 2.14 -14.60 -10.97
CA LEU A 36 1.20 -14.53 -12.08
C LEU A 36 -0.16 -15.06 -11.62
N TYR A 37 -1.23 -14.32 -11.87
CA TYR A 37 -2.58 -14.81 -11.71
C TYR A 37 -3.12 -15.31 -13.06
N VAL A 38 -3.63 -16.54 -13.09
CA VAL A 38 -4.26 -17.12 -14.29
C VAL A 38 -5.77 -17.01 -14.15
N CYS A 39 -6.38 -16.11 -14.91
CA CYS A 39 -7.82 -15.94 -15.00
C CYS A 39 -8.38 -16.91 -16.05
N ASN A 40 -9.03 -17.97 -15.59
CA ASN A 40 -9.64 -18.95 -16.47
C ASN A 40 -11.12 -18.63 -16.68
N LEU A 41 -11.41 -17.95 -17.79
CA LEU A 41 -12.78 -17.59 -18.14
C LEU A 41 -13.64 -18.79 -18.47
N ASP A 42 -13.08 -19.99 -18.75
CA ASP A 42 -13.90 -21.18 -18.96
C ASP A 42 -14.71 -21.61 -17.74
N ARG A 43 -14.18 -21.30 -16.55
CA ARG A 43 -14.84 -21.53 -15.26
C ARG A 43 -15.84 -20.43 -14.90
N ALA A 44 -15.72 -19.25 -15.53
CA ALA A 44 -16.68 -18.18 -15.40
C ALA A 44 -17.92 -18.52 -16.25
N GLY A 45 -19.00 -18.93 -15.59
CA GLY A 45 -20.32 -19.05 -16.23
C GLY A 45 -20.85 -17.67 -16.65
N THR A 46 -21.87 -17.62 -17.49
CA THR A 46 -22.55 -16.38 -17.89
C THR A 46 -23.17 -15.60 -16.72
N ASP A 47 -23.29 -16.23 -15.54
CA ASP A 47 -23.74 -15.65 -14.26
C ASP A 47 -22.59 -15.21 -13.33
N ALA A 48 -21.34 -15.16 -13.82
CA ALA A 48 -20.12 -14.86 -13.05
C ALA A 48 -20.04 -13.43 -12.46
N PHE A 49 -21.11 -12.65 -12.56
CA PHE A 49 -21.26 -11.36 -11.87
C PHE A 49 -21.17 -11.44 -10.33
N ARG A 50 -21.05 -12.62 -9.72
CA ARG A 50 -21.16 -12.78 -8.25
C ARG A 50 -20.00 -13.48 -7.54
N THR A 51 -19.02 -14.06 -8.23
CA THR A 51 -17.89 -14.73 -7.57
C THR A 51 -16.59 -13.97 -7.85
N GLY A 52 -16.29 -13.00 -7.00
CA GLY A 52 -15.02 -12.27 -7.07
C GLY A 52 -13.84 -13.14 -6.66
N SER A 53 -12.88 -13.35 -7.56
CA SER A 53 -11.62 -14.03 -7.25
C SER A 53 -10.59 -13.02 -6.72
N TYR A 54 -10.16 -13.16 -5.46
CA TYR A 54 -9.08 -12.35 -4.88
C TYR A 54 -7.71 -12.94 -5.20
N PHE A 55 -6.75 -12.11 -5.61
CA PHE A 55 -5.41 -12.58 -5.94
C PHE A 55 -4.32 -11.55 -5.63
N LYS A 56 -3.11 -12.03 -5.29
CA LYS A 56 -1.93 -11.20 -5.00
C LYS A 56 -0.92 -11.32 -6.14
N ALA A 57 -1.19 -10.63 -7.26
CA ALA A 57 -0.29 -10.58 -8.40
C ALA A 57 -0.40 -9.24 -9.12
N ARG A 58 0.69 -8.78 -9.74
CA ARG A 58 0.67 -7.63 -10.66
C ARG A 58 0.48 -8.04 -12.11
N TRP A 59 0.63 -9.33 -12.38
CA TRP A 59 0.52 -9.90 -13.71
C TRP A 59 -0.69 -10.81 -13.77
N ILE A 60 -1.45 -10.67 -14.85
CA ILE A 60 -2.60 -11.53 -15.17
C ILE A 60 -2.39 -12.16 -16.54
N GLN A 61 -2.71 -13.45 -16.66
CA GLN A 61 -2.84 -14.15 -17.93
C GLN A 61 -4.24 -14.71 -18.02
N VAL A 62 -4.89 -14.51 -19.17
CA VAL A 62 -6.27 -14.93 -19.40
C VAL A 62 -6.27 -16.15 -20.29
N THR A 63 -7.02 -17.18 -19.88
CA THR A 63 -7.21 -18.41 -20.65
C THR A 63 -8.69 -18.64 -20.91
N ALA A 64 -9.03 -19.08 -22.12
CA ALA A 64 -10.40 -19.42 -22.48
C ALA A 64 -10.45 -20.41 -23.65
N THR A 65 -11.56 -21.13 -23.78
CA THR A 65 -11.85 -21.97 -24.94
C THR A 65 -12.58 -21.12 -25.97
N VAL A 66 -11.97 -20.97 -27.15
CA VAL A 66 -12.53 -20.17 -28.26
C VAL A 66 -12.67 -21.01 -29.55
N PRO A 67 -13.63 -20.68 -30.43
CA PRO A 67 -13.76 -21.34 -31.73
C PRO A 67 -12.52 -21.20 -32.60
N TYR A 68 -12.26 -22.20 -33.44
CA TYR A 68 -11.14 -22.16 -34.39
C TYR A 68 -11.25 -20.97 -35.35
N GLY A 69 -10.14 -20.25 -35.57
CA GLY A 69 -10.09 -19.08 -36.44
C GLY A 69 -10.90 -17.87 -35.95
N ALA A 70 -11.39 -17.88 -34.71
CA ALA A 70 -12.14 -16.74 -34.18
C ALA A 70 -11.25 -15.51 -33.99
N GLN A 71 -11.86 -14.33 -34.17
CA GLN A 71 -11.31 -13.08 -33.66
C GLN A 71 -11.66 -12.97 -32.18
N VAL A 72 -10.66 -12.71 -31.34
CA VAL A 72 -10.82 -12.58 -29.90
C VAL A 72 -10.40 -11.19 -29.49
N ARG A 73 -11.30 -10.44 -28.84
CA ARG A 73 -10.93 -9.18 -28.17
C ARG A 73 -10.97 -9.38 -26.67
N LEU A 74 -9.85 -9.14 -26.01
CA LEU A 74 -9.71 -9.17 -24.57
C LEU A 74 -9.69 -7.74 -24.05
N ARG A 75 -10.58 -7.45 -23.11
CA ARG A 75 -10.65 -6.15 -22.44
C ARG A 75 -10.58 -6.36 -20.93
N ILE A 76 -9.75 -5.58 -20.26
CA ILE A 76 -9.66 -5.52 -18.80
C ILE A 76 -10.00 -4.10 -18.39
N VAL A 77 -11.08 -3.96 -17.63
CA VAL A 77 -11.60 -2.68 -17.17
C VAL A 77 -11.39 -2.59 -15.68
N ARG A 78 -10.86 -1.46 -15.20
CA ARG A 78 -10.79 -1.14 -13.77
C ARG A 78 -12.17 -0.65 -13.34
N ASP A 79 -12.74 -1.25 -12.31
CA ASP A 79 -14.09 -0.94 -11.83
C ASP A 79 -14.01 -0.34 -10.41
N GLU A 80 -13.42 0.85 -10.28
CA GLU A 80 -13.16 1.47 -8.98
C GLU A 80 -14.41 2.03 -8.27
N ASN A 81 -15.62 1.75 -8.76
CA ASN A 81 -16.77 2.54 -8.37
C ASN A 81 -17.34 2.16 -6.99
N ARG A 82 -17.26 3.14 -6.09
CA ARG A 82 -17.67 3.12 -4.68
C ARG A 82 -19.17 3.43 -4.48
N SER A 83 -19.91 3.62 -5.56
CA SER A 83 -21.37 3.82 -5.55
C SER A 83 -21.93 3.44 -6.92
N ALA A 84 -22.99 2.63 -6.93
CA ALA A 84 -23.74 2.32 -8.14
C ALA A 84 -24.12 3.62 -8.86
N TYR A 85 -23.86 3.69 -10.18
CA TYR A 85 -24.14 4.81 -11.09
C TYR A 85 -23.15 6.00 -11.03
N ASP A 86 -21.96 5.88 -11.64
CA ASP A 86 -21.42 6.88 -12.60
C ASP A 86 -19.97 6.58 -13.10
N ALA A 87 -19.88 6.18 -14.37
CA ALA A 87 -19.05 6.70 -15.47
C ALA A 87 -17.49 6.67 -15.57
N ASP A 88 -16.68 6.22 -14.60
CA ASP A 88 -15.20 6.23 -14.77
C ASP A 88 -14.54 4.83 -14.88
N ASP A 89 -15.09 3.97 -15.75
CA ASP A 89 -14.47 2.69 -16.13
C ASP A 89 -13.14 2.95 -16.90
N GLU A 90 -12.00 2.88 -16.22
CA GLU A 90 -10.69 3.02 -16.88
C GLU A 90 -10.30 1.69 -17.53
N THR A 91 -10.01 1.72 -18.83
CA THR A 91 -9.60 0.52 -19.56
C THR A 91 -8.11 0.26 -19.32
N ALA A 92 -7.80 -0.73 -18.48
CA ALA A 92 -6.43 -1.13 -18.15
C ALA A 92 -5.76 -1.91 -19.30
N TYR A 93 -6.55 -2.64 -20.08
CA TYR A 93 -6.06 -3.37 -21.26
C TYR A 93 -7.18 -3.53 -22.29
N ASP A 94 -6.86 -3.36 -23.57
CA ASP A 94 -7.78 -3.62 -24.67
C ASP A 94 -6.99 -4.03 -25.91
N HIS A 95 -7.17 -5.28 -26.34
CA HIS A 95 -6.48 -5.79 -27.51
C HIS A 95 -7.32 -6.81 -28.27
N THR A 96 -7.23 -6.73 -29.60
CA THR A 96 -7.86 -7.69 -30.51
C THR A 96 -6.79 -8.60 -31.10
N PHE A 97 -6.97 -9.89 -30.87
CA PHE A 97 -6.19 -10.98 -31.42
C PHE A 97 -6.94 -11.59 -32.60
N GLU A 98 -6.25 -11.75 -33.71
CA GLU A 98 -6.83 -12.35 -34.93
C GLU A 98 -6.39 -13.82 -35.06
N ASN A 99 -7.28 -14.66 -35.57
CA ASN A 99 -6.99 -16.07 -35.92
C ASN A 99 -6.37 -16.89 -34.78
N VAL A 100 -6.87 -16.76 -33.55
CA VAL A 100 -6.15 -17.16 -32.32
C VAL A 100 -6.16 -18.66 -32.00
N ALA A 101 -6.37 -19.52 -33.00
CA ALA A 101 -6.44 -20.95 -32.80
C ALA A 101 -5.71 -21.68 -33.93
N ASP A 102 -4.45 -22.05 -33.70
CA ASP A 102 -3.73 -23.05 -34.52
C ASP A 102 -4.16 -24.48 -34.12
N VAL A 103 -4.68 -24.65 -32.90
CA VAL A 103 -5.27 -25.88 -32.36
C VAL A 103 -6.64 -25.52 -31.78
N ALA A 104 -7.65 -26.32 -32.08
CA ALA A 104 -9.01 -26.07 -31.60
C ALA A 104 -9.06 -25.98 -30.06
N GLY A 105 -9.51 -24.83 -29.54
CA GLY A 105 -10.07 -24.73 -28.19
C GLY A 105 -9.22 -24.14 -27.07
N ALA A 106 -8.08 -23.46 -27.32
CA ALA A 106 -7.34 -22.80 -26.23
C ALA A 106 -6.76 -21.44 -26.64
N PHE A 107 -7.41 -20.36 -26.18
CA PHE A 107 -6.86 -18.99 -26.15
C PHE A 107 -6.03 -18.81 -24.88
N VAL A 108 -4.84 -18.24 -25.03
CA VAL A 108 -3.96 -17.81 -23.93
C VAL A 108 -3.45 -16.41 -24.25
N SER A 109 -3.75 -15.43 -23.41
CA SER A 109 -3.26 -14.07 -23.57
C SER A 109 -1.74 -13.97 -23.27
N PRO A 110 -1.06 -12.90 -23.70
CA PRO A 110 0.21 -12.51 -23.08
C PRO A 110 0.03 -12.26 -21.56
N GLU A 111 1.13 -12.23 -20.83
CA GLU A 111 1.13 -11.73 -19.45
C GLU A 111 0.89 -10.21 -19.47
N ILE A 112 -0.20 -9.76 -18.81
CA ILE A 112 -0.64 -8.37 -18.79
C ILE A 112 -0.30 -7.78 -17.42
N TYR A 113 0.37 -6.63 -17.41
CA TYR A 113 0.69 -5.88 -16.20
C TYR A 113 -0.50 -5.02 -15.79
N LEU A 114 -0.93 -5.13 -14.53
CA LEU A 114 -1.96 -4.28 -13.93
C LEU A 114 -1.29 -3.25 -13.03
N GLU A 115 -1.50 -1.96 -13.30
CA GLU A 115 -0.78 -0.87 -12.63
C GLU A 115 -1.14 -0.70 -11.15
N TYR A 116 -0.13 -0.43 -10.32
CA TYR A 116 -0.28 -0.12 -8.91
C TYR A 116 -1.10 1.17 -8.70
N GLN A 117 -2.12 1.10 -7.83
CA GLN A 117 -2.86 2.28 -7.37
C GLN A 117 -2.85 2.34 -5.85
N LYS A 118 -3.15 3.52 -5.30
CA LYS A 118 -3.08 3.82 -3.86
C LYS A 118 -3.97 2.95 -2.97
N SER A 119 -4.95 2.26 -3.55
CA SER A 119 -5.88 1.37 -2.86
C SER A 119 -5.29 -0.03 -2.66
N ALA A 120 -5.60 -0.64 -1.52
CA ALA A 120 -5.05 -1.95 -1.19
C ALA A 120 -5.68 -3.08 -2.03
N THR A 121 -6.98 -2.99 -2.30
CA THR A 121 -7.66 -3.88 -3.25
C THR A 121 -8.12 -3.06 -4.45
N VAL A 122 -7.88 -3.56 -5.67
CA VAL A 122 -8.35 -2.94 -6.91
C VAL A 122 -9.19 -3.95 -7.69
N PRO A 123 -10.50 -3.70 -7.87
CA PRO A 123 -11.36 -4.54 -8.70
C PRO A 123 -11.11 -4.33 -10.20
N TYR A 124 -11.14 -5.43 -10.95
CA TYR A 124 -11.07 -5.46 -12.41
C TYR A 124 -12.17 -6.34 -12.97
N ARG A 125 -12.76 -5.93 -14.09
CA ARG A 125 -13.65 -6.72 -14.93
C ARG A 125 -12.88 -7.20 -16.15
N VAL A 126 -12.76 -8.52 -16.30
CA VAL A 126 -12.09 -9.16 -17.44
C VAL A 126 -13.17 -9.62 -18.41
N GLU A 127 -13.16 -9.08 -19.62
CA GLU A 127 -14.19 -9.29 -20.66
C GLU A 127 -13.57 -9.96 -21.90
N LEU A 128 -14.18 -11.04 -22.36
CA LEU A 128 -13.78 -11.75 -23.57
C LEU A 128 -14.87 -11.68 -24.63
N TYR A 129 -14.54 -11.02 -25.73
CA TYR A 129 -15.37 -10.91 -26.92
C TYR A 129 -14.88 -11.89 -27.98
N VAL A 130 -15.80 -12.68 -28.52
CA VAL A 130 -15.54 -13.58 -29.64
C VAL A 130 -16.36 -13.10 -30.83
N ASN A 131 -15.69 -12.81 -31.94
CA ASN A 131 -16.29 -12.26 -33.17
C ASN A 131 -17.21 -11.05 -32.88
N GLY A 132 -16.77 -10.16 -31.98
CA GLY A 132 -17.49 -8.94 -31.61
C GLY A 132 -18.59 -9.12 -30.55
N THR A 133 -18.89 -10.34 -30.10
CA THR A 133 -19.92 -10.60 -29.07
C THR A 133 -19.26 -10.91 -27.72
N LEU A 134 -19.69 -10.24 -26.65
CA LEU A 134 -19.25 -10.58 -25.29
C LEU A 134 -19.73 -11.99 -24.95
N THR A 135 -18.79 -12.91 -24.80
CA THR A 135 -19.09 -14.32 -24.51
C THR A 135 -18.88 -14.65 -23.06
N ARG A 136 -17.90 -14.03 -22.40
CA ARG A 136 -17.55 -14.30 -21.00
C ARG A 136 -17.05 -13.05 -20.31
N SER A 137 -17.32 -12.96 -19.00
CA SER A 137 -16.82 -11.90 -18.14
C SER A 137 -16.59 -12.44 -16.73
N GLU A 138 -15.57 -11.95 -16.02
CA GLU A 138 -15.31 -12.26 -14.62
C GLU A 138 -14.85 -11.01 -13.85
N TYR A 139 -15.27 -10.90 -12.59
CA TYR A 139 -14.74 -9.90 -11.65
C TYR A 139 -13.57 -10.50 -10.86
N VAL A 140 -12.43 -9.83 -10.91
CA VAL A 140 -11.21 -10.24 -10.19
C VAL A 140 -10.72 -9.08 -9.32
N HIS A 141 -10.28 -9.38 -8.11
CA HIS A 141 -9.90 -8.38 -7.11
C HIS A 141 -8.41 -8.50 -6.84
N ARG A 142 -7.64 -7.55 -7.39
CA ARG A 142 -6.20 -7.53 -7.19
C ARG A 142 -5.88 -6.95 -5.82
N MET A 143 -5.32 -7.79 -4.96
CA MET A 143 -4.71 -7.40 -3.70
C MET A 143 -3.24 -7.02 -3.89
N LEU A 144 -2.78 -6.07 -3.08
CA LEU A 144 -1.37 -5.74 -3.00
C LEU A 144 -0.53 -6.92 -2.49
N LEU A 145 0.73 -6.96 -2.91
CA LEU A 145 1.72 -7.86 -2.34
C LEU A 145 2.06 -7.43 -0.91
N GLU A 146 2.53 -8.37 -0.10
CA GLU A 146 3.07 -8.06 1.22
C GLU A 146 4.20 -7.04 1.09
N ILE A 147 4.08 -5.96 1.83
CA ILE A 147 5.07 -4.89 1.90
C ILE A 147 6.14 -5.32 2.88
N LYS A 148 7.41 -5.25 2.47
CA LYS A 148 8.54 -5.72 3.27
C LYS A 148 9.44 -4.56 3.69
N ASN A 149 9.96 -4.68 4.92
CA ASN A 149 11.03 -3.86 5.48
C ASN A 149 10.81 -2.34 5.31
N LYS A 150 9.61 -1.85 5.64
CA LYS A 150 9.31 -0.42 5.66
C LYS A 150 9.60 0.17 7.02
N ALA A 151 10.08 1.41 7.06
CA ALA A 151 10.10 2.17 8.30
C ALA A 151 8.66 2.40 8.80
N PHE A 152 8.48 2.39 10.12
CA PHE A 152 7.24 2.81 10.78
C PHE A 152 7.56 3.70 11.98
N CYS A 153 6.60 4.54 12.36
CA CYS A 153 6.75 5.47 13.48
C CYS A 153 5.43 5.71 14.20
N VAL A 154 5.49 6.39 15.34
CA VAL A 154 4.30 6.91 16.02
C VAL A 154 3.64 7.98 15.17
N ARG A 155 2.32 7.91 15.03
CA ARG A 155 1.56 8.89 14.25
C ARG A 155 1.53 10.24 14.98
N GLY A 156 1.99 11.28 14.31
CA GLY A 156 2.09 12.63 14.86
C GLY A 156 2.60 13.66 13.85
N ILE A 157 3.41 14.60 14.34
CA ILE A 157 3.98 15.69 13.53
C ILE A 157 5.16 15.17 12.72
N ARG A 158 5.22 15.49 11.43
CA ARG A 158 6.32 15.09 10.55
C ARG A 158 7.55 15.96 10.81
N PHE A 159 8.71 15.35 11.02
CA PHE A 159 9.97 16.10 11.19
C PHE A 159 10.24 17.04 10.02
N ARG A 160 10.05 16.54 8.78
CA ARG A 160 10.31 17.32 7.56
C ARG A 160 9.49 18.61 7.41
N ASP A 161 8.35 18.71 8.11
CA ASP A 161 7.48 19.88 8.02
C ASP A 161 7.95 21.00 8.97
N ILE A 162 8.64 20.66 10.06
CA ILE A 162 9.07 21.60 11.11
C ILE A 162 10.58 21.83 11.08
N ARG A 163 11.37 20.76 10.89
CA ARG A 163 12.84 20.73 10.86
C ARG A 163 13.30 19.94 9.62
N PRO A 164 13.07 20.44 8.39
CA PRO A 164 13.39 19.74 7.14
C PRO A 164 14.87 19.36 7.00
N GLU A 165 15.76 20.04 7.71
CA GLU A 165 17.19 19.73 7.73
C GLU A 165 17.53 18.44 8.49
N LEU A 166 16.61 17.88 9.30
CA LEU A 166 16.83 16.63 10.02
C LEU A 166 16.54 15.38 9.17
N THR A 167 15.54 15.45 8.28
CA THR A 167 15.16 14.34 7.39
C THR A 167 14.16 14.81 6.31
N ASP A 168 14.21 14.19 5.14
CA ASP A 168 13.19 14.28 4.09
C ASP A 168 12.17 13.11 4.15
N GLU A 169 12.40 12.13 5.03
CA GLU A 169 11.57 10.95 5.19
C GLU A 169 10.24 11.26 5.88
N TRP A 170 9.29 10.34 5.74
CA TRP A 170 7.98 10.38 6.41
C TRP A 170 8.07 9.85 7.85
N LEU A 171 8.96 10.45 8.64
CA LEU A 171 9.12 10.12 10.05
C LEU A 171 8.44 11.17 10.93
N MET A 172 7.79 10.70 11.98
CA MET A 172 6.94 11.48 12.84
C MET A 172 7.34 11.37 14.31
N PHE A 173 7.01 12.41 15.06
CA PHE A 173 7.10 12.43 16.51
C PHE A 173 5.79 12.93 17.12
N ARG A 174 5.63 12.74 18.42
CA ARG A 174 4.44 13.16 19.13
C ARG A 174 4.80 13.80 20.48
N PRO A 175 4.43 15.06 20.73
CA PRO A 175 4.45 15.58 22.09
C PRO A 175 3.47 14.80 22.97
N VAL A 176 3.92 14.38 24.14
CA VAL A 176 3.14 13.62 25.13
C VAL A 176 3.35 14.24 26.51
N ASP A 177 2.30 14.26 27.33
CA ASP A 177 2.40 14.54 28.76
C ASP A 177 1.99 13.27 29.49
N LEU A 178 2.95 12.62 30.16
CA LEU A 178 2.74 11.35 30.84
C LEU A 178 1.76 11.42 32.02
N PHE A 179 1.44 12.62 32.52
CA PHE A 179 0.52 12.84 33.64
C PHE A 179 -0.86 13.36 33.19
N ALA A 180 -1.07 13.56 31.89
CA ALA A 180 -2.30 14.16 31.37
C ALA A 180 -3.58 13.34 31.62
N ALA A 181 -3.47 12.01 31.79
CA ALA A 181 -4.65 11.15 31.98
C ALA A 181 -5.20 11.18 33.42
N ASP A 182 -4.33 10.94 34.41
CA ASP A 182 -4.64 10.95 35.84
C ASP A 182 -3.33 11.02 36.66
N ALA A 183 -3.43 11.56 37.88
CA ALA A 183 -2.31 11.87 38.75
C ALA A 183 -1.54 10.63 39.27
N HIS A 184 -2.16 9.46 39.28
CA HIS A 184 -1.59 8.21 39.80
C HIS A 184 -1.52 7.09 38.78
N TYR A 185 -2.48 6.99 37.86
CA TYR A 185 -2.50 5.93 36.86
C TYR A 185 -3.07 6.39 35.52
N GLY A 186 -2.29 6.27 34.45
CA GLY A 186 -2.72 6.68 33.12
C GLY A 186 -2.37 5.63 32.06
N VAL A 187 -3.25 5.48 31.08
CA VAL A 187 -2.95 4.76 29.83
C VAL A 187 -3.15 5.72 28.68
N GLN A 188 -2.12 5.88 27.86
CA GLN A 188 -2.19 6.65 26.62
C GLN A 188 -1.93 5.72 25.45
N THR A 189 -2.76 5.81 24.42
CA THR A 189 -2.68 4.96 23.24
C THR A 189 -2.47 5.82 22.00
N PHE A 190 -1.49 5.46 21.18
CA PHE A 190 -1.13 6.16 19.96
C PHE A 190 -1.10 5.22 18.77
N ASP A 191 -1.52 5.71 17.61
CA ASP A 191 -1.42 4.97 16.35
C ASP A 191 0.04 4.80 15.93
N LEU A 192 0.38 3.61 15.43
CA LEU A 192 1.62 3.36 14.72
C LEU A 192 1.33 3.24 13.22
N VAL A 193 2.08 3.99 12.43
CA VAL A 193 1.91 4.03 10.97
C VAL A 193 3.20 3.69 10.25
N ALA A 194 3.08 2.88 9.20
CA ALA A 194 4.17 2.67 8.26
C ALA A 194 4.43 3.96 7.46
N SER A 195 5.63 4.09 6.88
CA SER A 195 6.05 5.25 6.06
C SER A 195 5.15 5.56 4.84
N ASN A 196 4.28 4.63 4.45
CA ASN A 196 3.25 4.78 3.42
C ASN A 196 1.83 4.97 3.99
N MET A 197 1.74 5.31 5.28
CA MET A 197 0.54 5.72 6.02
C MET A 197 -0.49 4.63 6.38
N TYR A 198 -0.14 3.35 6.25
CA TYR A 198 -1.00 2.29 6.79
C TYR A 198 -0.88 2.23 8.31
N LEU A 199 -2.03 2.12 8.99
CA LEU A 199 -2.10 1.81 10.41
C LEU A 199 -1.69 0.36 10.61
N ILE A 200 -0.61 0.15 11.37
CA ILE A 200 -0.01 -1.18 11.58
C ILE A 200 -0.09 -1.63 13.04
N GLY A 201 -0.44 -0.72 13.95
CA GLY A 201 -0.46 -1.06 15.37
C GLY A 201 -0.72 0.11 16.27
N LYS A 202 -0.54 -0.16 17.56
CA LYS A 202 -0.73 0.78 18.65
C LYS A 202 0.50 0.77 19.55
N LEU A 203 0.86 1.95 20.01
CA LEU A 203 1.75 2.14 21.14
C LEU A 203 0.89 2.50 22.35
N GLU A 204 0.97 1.69 23.39
CA GLU A 204 0.38 1.98 24.68
C GLU A 204 1.47 2.37 25.67
N ILE A 205 1.29 3.51 26.32
CA ILE A 205 2.12 3.95 27.44
C ILE A 205 1.27 3.86 28.68
N VAL A 206 1.65 2.94 29.57
CA VAL A 206 1.05 2.77 30.89
C VAL A 206 1.92 3.47 31.90
N ARG A 207 1.32 4.34 32.70
CA ARG A 207 1.98 5.11 33.75
C ARG A 207 1.34 4.79 35.10
N LEU A 208 2.17 4.58 36.10
CA LEU A 208 1.80 4.32 37.49
C LEU A 208 2.76 5.10 38.41
N ASP A 209 2.24 6.14 39.06
CA ASP A 209 3.03 7.08 39.87
C ASP A 209 4.28 7.58 39.12
N ASP A 210 5.48 7.53 39.69
CA ASP A 210 6.68 8.01 38.98
C ASP A 210 7.15 7.07 37.85
N ARG A 211 6.43 6.00 37.53
CA ARG A 211 6.91 5.00 36.57
C ARG A 211 6.06 4.93 35.33
N PHE A 212 6.70 4.64 34.20
CA PHE A 212 6.04 4.36 32.94
C PHE A 212 6.61 3.10 32.29
N MET A 213 5.79 2.44 31.49
CA MET A 213 6.14 1.32 30.64
C MET A 213 5.42 1.52 29.32
N TYR A 214 6.03 1.10 28.23
CA TYR A 214 5.34 1.09 26.95
C TYR A 214 5.28 -0.31 26.35
N THR A 215 4.22 -0.54 25.57
CA THR A 215 4.01 -1.76 24.80
C THR A 215 3.62 -1.39 23.38
N VAL A 216 4.15 -2.15 22.42
CA VAL A 216 3.78 -2.04 21.00
C VAL A 216 2.97 -3.28 20.64
N THR A 217 1.80 -3.06 20.05
CA THR A 217 0.85 -4.11 19.72
C THR A 217 0.46 -3.99 18.26
N ASP A 218 0.47 -5.11 17.57
CA ASP A 218 -0.09 -5.26 16.23
C ASP A 218 -1.59 -4.90 16.25
N ILE A 219 -2.04 -4.14 15.26
CA ILE A 219 -3.44 -3.72 15.12
C ILE A 219 -4.41 -4.90 15.10
N ASP A 220 -3.99 -6.06 14.60
CA ASP A 220 -4.83 -7.27 14.55
C ASP A 220 -5.09 -7.89 15.92
N THR A 221 -4.14 -7.71 16.84
CA THR A 221 -4.19 -8.28 18.20
C THR A 221 -4.65 -7.29 19.26
N TRP A 222 -4.72 -6.01 18.90
CA TRP A 222 -5.11 -4.96 19.80
C TRP A 222 -6.61 -5.04 20.10
N ASN A 223 -7.00 -4.99 21.39
CA ASN A 223 -8.39 -5.17 21.85
C ASN A 223 -8.96 -3.95 22.60
N GLY A 224 -8.20 -2.86 22.73
CA GLY A 224 -8.44 -1.78 23.70
C GLY A 224 -9.51 -0.72 23.35
N GLY A 225 -10.42 -0.98 22.41
CA GLY A 225 -11.40 0.05 22.01
C GLY A 225 -11.92 -0.01 20.57
N GLY A 226 -13.20 -0.36 20.43
CA GLY A 226 -14.11 0.17 19.41
C GLY A 226 -13.79 -0.06 17.93
N PHE A 227 -12.65 -0.66 17.56
CA PHE A 227 -12.53 -1.35 16.29
C PHE A 227 -13.45 -2.56 16.40
N ASP A 228 -14.67 -2.35 15.93
CA ASP A 228 -15.57 -3.44 15.67
C ASP A 228 -14.87 -4.30 14.60
N LYS A 229 -14.23 -5.37 15.05
CA LYS A 229 -13.66 -6.43 14.19
C LYS A 229 -14.73 -7.04 13.26
N ASP A 230 -16.01 -6.79 13.58
CA ASP A 230 -17.19 -7.18 12.82
C ASP A 230 -17.74 -5.99 11.99
N ALA A 231 -17.08 -4.82 12.00
CA ALA A 231 -17.41 -3.71 11.11
C ALA A 231 -17.16 -4.14 9.67
N VAL A 232 -18.24 -4.12 8.88
CA VAL A 232 -18.17 -4.27 7.43
C VAL A 232 -17.09 -3.32 6.90
N PRO A 233 -16.11 -3.82 6.12
CA PRO A 233 -15.09 -2.95 5.54
C PRO A 233 -15.75 -1.74 4.87
N LYS A 234 -15.21 -0.53 5.11
CA LYS A 234 -15.70 0.71 4.44
C LYS A 234 -15.58 0.66 2.91
N ASP A 235 -14.94 -0.38 2.38
CA ASP A 235 -14.83 -0.74 0.98
C ASP A 235 -15.59 -2.06 0.76
N PRO A 236 -16.70 -2.08 -0.01
CA PRO A 236 -17.48 -3.30 -0.25
C PRO A 236 -16.70 -4.40 -0.99
N TYR A 237 -15.53 -4.08 -1.53
CA TYR A 237 -14.63 -4.99 -2.25
C TYR A 237 -13.39 -5.38 -1.42
N ALA A 238 -13.23 -4.87 -0.20
CA ALA A 238 -12.13 -5.29 0.66
C ALA A 238 -12.42 -6.70 1.21
N PRO A 239 -11.49 -7.66 1.04
CA PRO A 239 -11.65 -8.96 1.66
C PRO A 239 -11.59 -8.79 3.18
N LEU A 240 -12.33 -9.63 3.92
CA LEU A 240 -12.14 -9.73 5.36
C LEU A 240 -10.78 -10.39 5.62
N ILE A 241 -9.78 -9.58 5.94
CA ILE A 241 -8.45 -10.04 6.36
C ILE A 241 -8.39 -10.01 7.87
N LEU A 242 -8.23 -11.19 8.47
CA LEU A 242 -8.15 -11.36 9.93
C LEU A 242 -6.71 -11.36 10.45
N ASP A 243 -5.73 -11.51 9.55
CA ASP A 243 -4.30 -11.53 9.86
C ASP A 243 -3.53 -10.86 8.72
N HIS A 244 -3.05 -9.65 8.99
CA HIS A 244 -2.24 -8.83 8.11
C HIS A 244 -0.76 -9.18 8.21
N LYS A 245 -0.39 -10.24 8.92
CA LYS A 245 0.99 -10.75 9.05
C LYS A 245 1.99 -9.65 9.44
N ILE A 246 1.58 -8.79 10.36
CA ILE A 246 2.39 -7.65 10.78
C ILE A 246 3.57 -8.15 11.60
N ALA A 247 4.77 -7.94 11.06
CA ALA A 247 6.03 -8.31 11.68
C ALA A 247 6.87 -7.05 11.91
N MET A 248 6.81 -6.53 13.15
CA MET A 248 7.62 -5.39 13.59
C MET A 248 8.98 -5.87 14.12
N LYS A 249 10.04 -5.14 13.78
CA LYS A 249 11.43 -5.41 14.18
C LYS A 249 12.16 -4.11 14.49
N ASP A 250 13.26 -4.24 15.23
CA ASP A 250 14.18 -3.14 15.55
C ASP A 250 13.47 -1.92 16.17
N VAL A 251 12.42 -2.20 16.96
CA VAL A 251 11.59 -1.16 17.56
C VAL A 251 12.39 -0.45 18.64
N SER A 252 12.51 0.86 18.49
CA SER A 252 13.20 1.73 19.44
C SER A 252 12.30 2.92 19.75
N VAL A 253 12.26 3.28 21.04
CA VAL A 253 11.49 4.42 21.54
C VAL A 253 12.42 5.35 22.30
N CYS A 254 12.38 6.63 21.98
CA CYS A 254 13.08 7.67 22.71
C CYS A 254 12.11 8.77 23.14
N PHE A 255 12.45 9.38 24.26
CA PHE A 255 11.81 10.58 24.78
C PHE A 255 12.87 11.68 24.79
N TYR A 256 12.51 12.83 24.23
CA TYR A 256 13.35 14.02 24.21
C TYR A 256 12.63 15.14 24.96
N PRO A 257 13.31 15.95 25.79
CA PRO A 257 12.68 17.09 26.45
C PRO A 257 12.07 18.06 25.42
N THR A 258 12.82 18.35 24.35
CA THR A 258 12.39 19.29 23.30
C THR A 258 12.70 18.76 21.90
N LEU A 259 12.20 19.46 20.87
CA LEU A 259 12.56 19.17 19.48
C LEU A 259 14.04 19.44 19.18
N ASP A 260 14.64 20.43 19.86
CA ASP A 260 16.02 20.83 19.62
C ASP A 260 17.04 19.80 20.12
N ASP A 261 16.62 18.92 21.03
CA ASP A 261 17.41 17.77 21.49
C ASP A 261 17.50 16.65 20.42
N VAL A 262 16.67 16.70 19.38
CA VAL A 262 16.71 15.76 18.26
C VAL A 262 17.77 16.19 17.26
N GLN A 263 19.00 15.69 17.44
CA GLN A 263 20.12 16.03 16.55
C GLN A 263 20.10 15.31 15.21
N ARG A 264 19.55 14.09 15.18
CA ARG A 264 19.46 13.27 13.97
C ARG A 264 18.31 12.28 14.07
N VAL A 265 17.46 12.24 13.05
CA VAL A 265 16.37 11.26 12.98
C VAL A 265 16.93 9.87 12.68
N GLY A 266 16.51 8.89 13.47
CA GLY A 266 17.00 7.51 13.39
C GLY A 266 18.20 7.20 14.30
N ASP A 267 18.85 8.22 14.86
CA ASP A 267 19.85 8.02 15.93
C ASP A 267 19.16 8.13 17.30
N MET A 268 19.01 6.98 17.96
CA MET A 268 18.24 6.82 19.19
C MET A 268 19.15 6.31 20.33
N PRO A 269 20.10 7.13 20.82
CA PRO A 269 21.14 6.69 21.75
C PRO A 269 20.63 6.33 23.16
N ARG A 270 19.39 6.74 23.50
CA ARG A 270 18.70 6.39 24.75
C ARG A 270 17.38 5.67 24.47
N ALA A 271 17.44 4.61 23.67
CA ALA A 271 16.27 3.81 23.38
C ALA A 271 15.79 3.06 24.63
N PHE A 272 14.54 3.27 25.01
CA PHE A 272 13.84 2.52 26.03
C PHE A 272 13.40 1.17 25.44
N LEU A 273 13.33 0.12 26.26
CA LEU A 273 12.90 -1.21 25.84
C LEU A 273 11.41 -1.44 26.13
N PRO A 274 10.70 -2.19 25.26
CA PRO A 274 9.29 -2.48 25.47
C PRO A 274 9.10 -3.39 26.67
N GLY A 275 8.00 -3.18 27.42
CA GLY A 275 7.64 -4.00 28.58
C GLY A 275 8.50 -3.79 29.84
N VAL A 276 9.41 -2.81 29.82
CA VAL A 276 10.24 -2.44 30.97
C VAL A 276 9.70 -1.18 31.63
N TRP A 277 9.69 -1.17 32.96
CA TRP A 277 9.32 0.01 33.75
C TRP A 277 10.51 0.94 33.93
N TYR A 278 10.30 2.21 33.65
CA TYR A 278 11.24 3.31 33.80
C TYR A 278 10.66 4.39 34.71
N SER A 279 11.52 5.20 35.33
CA SER A 279 11.16 6.30 36.21
C SER A 279 11.16 7.63 35.43
N VAL A 280 10.10 8.42 35.59
CA VAL A 280 10.03 9.78 35.01
C VAL A 280 11.09 10.67 35.68
N SER A 281 11.17 10.64 37.02
CA SER A 281 12.15 11.44 37.75
C SER A 281 13.62 11.07 37.43
N ALA A 282 13.95 9.79 37.34
CA ALA A 282 15.33 9.34 37.16
C ALA A 282 15.74 9.22 35.68
N ASP A 283 14.87 8.68 34.82
CA ASP A 283 15.22 8.35 33.43
C ASP A 283 14.86 9.48 32.44
N LEU A 284 13.84 10.29 32.76
CA LEU A 284 13.41 11.44 31.94
C LEU A 284 13.81 12.80 32.54
N GLY A 285 14.50 12.81 33.68
CA GLY A 285 14.93 14.05 34.35
C GLY A 285 13.82 14.82 35.07
N GLY A 286 12.66 14.17 35.31
CA GLY A 286 11.55 14.72 36.09
C GLY A 286 10.53 15.55 35.31
N ASP A 287 10.74 15.80 34.02
CA ASP A 287 9.72 16.43 33.18
C ASP A 287 8.79 15.37 32.56
N PRO A 288 7.49 15.38 32.88
CA PRO A 288 6.54 14.45 32.28
C PRO A 288 6.16 14.80 30.84
N THR A 289 6.45 16.03 30.41
CA THR A 289 6.19 16.49 29.05
C THR A 289 7.40 16.17 28.19
N GLN A 290 7.20 15.32 27.19
CA GLN A 290 8.28 14.81 26.37
C GLN A 290 7.85 14.78 24.90
N LEU A 291 8.82 14.89 24.01
CA LEU A 291 8.71 14.50 22.62
C LEU A 291 8.96 13.00 22.52
N LEU A 292 7.90 12.24 22.26
CA LEU A 292 7.97 10.81 21.95
C LEU A 292 8.36 10.62 20.48
N TYR A 293 9.47 9.92 20.28
CA TYR A 293 9.90 9.42 18.98
C TYR A 293 9.99 7.91 19.02
N LEU A 294 9.38 7.26 18.03
CA LEU A 294 9.43 5.81 17.86
C LEU A 294 9.79 5.52 16.42
N SER A 295 10.73 4.60 16.22
CA SER A 295 11.06 4.08 14.90
C SER A 295 11.37 2.60 14.96
N GLY A 296 11.07 1.91 13.87
CA GLY A 296 11.41 0.51 13.65
C GLY A 296 11.16 0.11 12.20
N THR A 297 11.31 -1.18 11.90
CA THR A 297 10.99 -1.74 10.58
C THR A 297 9.79 -2.67 10.67
N VAL A 298 8.93 -2.66 9.65
CA VAL A 298 7.72 -3.47 9.58
C VAL A 298 7.59 -4.15 8.22
N SER A 299 7.13 -5.40 8.24
CA SER A 299 6.61 -6.09 7.06
C SER A 299 5.16 -6.48 7.33
N TYR A 300 4.28 -6.30 6.35
CA TYR A 300 2.85 -6.53 6.56
C TYR A 300 2.10 -6.70 5.23
N ASP A 301 0.89 -7.24 5.32
CA ASP A 301 -0.12 -7.31 4.28
C ASP A 301 -1.00 -6.05 4.34
N PRO A 302 -0.93 -5.13 3.36
CA PRO A 302 -1.65 -3.86 3.43
C PRO A 302 -3.16 -3.98 3.11
N ASN A 303 -3.61 -5.15 2.64
CA ASN A 303 -4.97 -5.37 2.19
C ASN A 303 -5.93 -5.36 3.36
N GLY A 304 -6.96 -4.49 3.35
CA GLY A 304 -7.91 -4.35 4.46
C GLY A 304 -7.47 -3.37 5.56
N LEU A 305 -6.18 -3.01 5.64
CA LEU A 305 -5.70 -2.04 6.62
C LEU A 305 -6.19 -0.61 6.33
N GLU A 306 -6.51 0.11 7.40
CA GLU A 306 -6.78 1.53 7.31
C GLU A 306 -5.53 2.30 6.88
N ARG A 307 -5.69 3.14 5.86
CA ARG A 307 -4.68 4.10 5.46
C ARG A 307 -5.04 5.46 6.03
N SER A 308 -4.26 5.93 6.99
CA SER A 308 -4.43 7.23 7.62
C SER A 308 -4.22 8.34 6.59
N GLY A 309 -5.18 9.26 6.46
CA GLY A 309 -5.05 10.43 5.58
C GLY A 309 -3.95 11.40 6.05
N ASP A 310 -3.40 12.17 5.09
CA ASP A 310 -2.23 13.06 5.26
C ASP A 310 -2.46 14.29 6.17
N SER A 311 -3.63 14.47 6.79
CA SER A 311 -3.98 15.72 7.45
C SER A 311 -3.94 15.63 8.97
N TYR A 312 -2.84 16.09 9.57
CA TYR A 312 -2.99 16.92 10.77
C TYR A 312 -3.29 18.33 10.28
N SER A 313 -4.41 18.91 10.69
CA SER A 313 -4.71 20.30 10.35
C SER A 313 -3.61 21.20 10.93
N SER A 314 -3.27 22.26 10.19
CA SER A 314 -2.26 23.28 10.56
C SER A 314 -2.44 23.77 12.01
N ASP A 315 -3.68 23.84 12.48
CA ASP A 315 -4.04 24.45 13.75
C ASP A 315 -3.72 23.53 14.96
N TYR A 316 -3.80 22.20 14.79
CA TYR A 316 -3.35 21.23 15.79
C TYR A 316 -1.83 21.18 15.89
N VAL A 317 -1.14 21.33 14.75
CA VAL A 317 0.33 21.44 14.71
C VAL A 317 0.78 22.73 15.40
N GLN A 318 0.10 23.86 15.16
CA GLN A 318 0.40 25.16 15.78
C GLN A 318 0.19 25.16 17.30
N SER A 319 -0.84 24.49 17.82
CA SER A 319 -1.06 24.39 19.27
C SER A 319 -0.06 23.45 19.94
N LEU A 320 0.36 22.36 19.27
CA LEU A 320 1.40 21.45 19.74
C LEU A 320 2.79 22.08 19.72
N VAL A 321 3.15 22.83 18.67
CA VAL A 321 4.42 23.57 18.61
C VAL A 321 4.52 24.61 19.73
N ARG A 322 3.40 25.21 20.17
CA ARG A 322 3.37 26.14 21.32
C ARG A 322 3.55 25.46 22.68
N MET A 323 3.38 24.13 22.77
CA MET A 323 3.63 23.35 23.99
C MET A 323 5.07 22.82 24.05
N MET A 324 5.91 23.14 23.05
CA MET A 324 7.33 22.79 23.01
C MET A 324 8.12 24.06 23.38
N PRO A 325 8.58 24.21 24.64
CA PRO A 325 9.40 25.36 25.04
C PRO A 325 10.73 25.44 24.30
#